data_AF-A0A3M1SFP6-F1
#
_entry.id   AF-A0A3M1SFP6-F1
#
_cell.length_a   1.000
_cell.length_b   1.000
_cell.length_c   1.000
_cell.angle_alpha   90.00
_cell.angle_beta   90.00
_cell.angle_gamma   90.00
#
_symmetry.space_group_name_H-M   'P 1'
#
loop_
_entity.id
_entity.type
_entity.pdbx_description
1 polymer ?
#
loop_
_entity_poly.entity_id
_entity_poly.type
_entity_poly.pdbx_seq_one_letter_code
_entity_poly.pdbx_strand_id
1 'polypeptide(L)'
;EAIEAGFYNIDIDPSTLVDYSKESLLEQQKENYLNTARMTDFIRSLEPEGITVSIGAEIGHIGGKNSTPDEAEAFMEGYKNTLSEMGKDNLTGISKISVQTGTAHGGVPLPDGSIAEVKLDFNVLDSIGKLVKGKYGLSGTVQHGASTLPDELFDKFPENNCSEIHLATGFQNIMYDLAPEELKDKIYSFIKENFASEWKEGKTEQQFLYSTRKKGLGPFKKEWWYLDKDIKEKILNALEDKFQFLFSKLNVFDTREYTDKFIKLVKVPYKAGGTPKEVEDVRNLKLEEGAD
;
A
#
# COMPACT_ATOMS: atom_id res chain seq x y z
N GLU A 1 5.54 -4.55 -17.01
CA GLU A 1 5.08 -3.20 -16.63
C GLU A 1 5.80 -2.63 -15.40
N ALA A 2 5.46 -3.00 -14.15
CA ALA A 2 6.02 -2.34 -12.95
C ALA A 2 7.57 -2.28 -12.92
N ILE A 3 8.24 -3.40 -13.18
CA ILE A 3 9.71 -3.48 -13.27
C ILE A 3 10.27 -2.60 -14.39
N GLU A 4 9.59 -2.54 -15.54
CA GLU A 4 10.00 -1.71 -16.69
C GLU A 4 9.83 -0.22 -16.38
N ALA A 5 8.81 0.14 -15.60
CA ALA A 5 8.58 1.48 -15.08
C ALA A 5 9.54 1.87 -13.93
N GLY A 6 10.40 0.95 -13.48
CA GLY A 6 11.41 1.20 -12.44
C GLY A 6 10.92 0.97 -11.01
N PHE A 7 9.79 0.28 -10.82
CA PHE A 7 9.31 -0.11 -9.49
C PHE A 7 9.92 -1.46 -9.10
N TYR A 8 10.71 -1.45 -8.02
CA TYR A 8 11.42 -2.62 -7.48
C TYR A 8 10.99 -2.99 -6.06
N ASN A 9 9.94 -2.36 -5.54
CA ASN A 9 9.23 -2.81 -4.33
C ASN A 9 7.83 -3.22 -4.78
N ILE A 10 7.55 -4.52 -4.77
CA ILE A 10 6.33 -5.11 -5.33
C ILE A 10 5.68 -5.97 -4.25
N ASP A 11 4.45 -5.62 -3.88
CA ASP A 11 3.65 -6.43 -2.95
C ASP A 11 2.66 -7.29 -3.75
N ILE A 12 2.60 -8.57 -3.41
CA ILE A 12 1.68 -9.54 -4.00
C ILE A 12 0.53 -9.71 -3.02
N ASP A 13 -0.68 -9.36 -3.44
CA ASP A 13 -1.89 -9.47 -2.61
C ASP A 13 -2.94 -10.39 -3.25
N PRO A 14 -2.89 -11.70 -2.95
CA PRO A 14 -3.96 -12.65 -3.18
C PRO A 14 -4.76 -12.92 -1.89
N SER A 15 -4.73 -12.02 -0.89
CA SER A 15 -5.38 -12.22 0.41
C SER A 15 -6.91 -12.40 0.31
N THR A 16 -7.51 -11.87 -0.76
CA THR A 16 -8.93 -12.06 -1.10
C THR A 16 -9.27 -13.48 -1.54
N LEU A 17 -8.27 -14.30 -1.89
CA LEU A 17 -8.44 -15.70 -2.28
C LEU A 17 -8.44 -16.67 -1.08
N VAL A 18 -8.26 -16.16 0.15
CA VAL A 18 -8.29 -16.97 1.37
C VAL A 18 -9.69 -17.55 1.58
N ASP A 19 -9.77 -18.88 1.66
CA ASP A 19 -11.04 -19.59 1.81
C ASP A 19 -11.27 -20.02 3.26
N TYR A 20 -11.92 -19.15 4.04
CA TYR A 20 -12.24 -19.41 5.45
C TYR A 20 -13.23 -20.56 5.68
N SER A 21 -13.81 -21.18 4.63
CA SER A 21 -14.66 -22.36 4.79
C SER A 21 -13.87 -23.66 5.03
N LYS A 22 -12.55 -23.65 4.80
CA LYS A 22 -11.67 -24.81 5.01
C LYS A 22 -11.36 -25.03 6.49
N GLU A 23 -11.16 -26.29 6.86
CA GLU A 23 -10.93 -26.69 8.26
C GLU A 23 -9.55 -26.29 8.80
N SER A 24 -8.49 -26.41 7.99
CA SER A 24 -7.12 -26.12 8.41
C SER A 24 -6.63 -24.78 7.85
N LEU A 25 -5.80 -24.06 8.62
CA LEU A 25 -5.22 -22.78 8.18
C LEU A 25 -4.39 -22.93 6.89
N LEU A 26 -3.73 -24.06 6.69
CA LEU A 26 -3.00 -24.36 5.46
C LEU A 26 -3.94 -24.42 4.25
N GLU A 27 -5.06 -25.14 4.35
CA GLU A 27 -6.04 -25.19 3.25
C GLU A 27 -6.76 -23.85 3.04
N GLN A 28 -7.01 -23.08 4.11
CA GLN A 28 -7.56 -21.72 3.98
C GLN A 28 -6.63 -20.81 3.17
N GLN A 29 -5.32 -20.90 3.40
CA GLN A 29 -4.30 -20.07 2.76
C GLN A 29 -3.84 -20.58 1.40
N LYS A 30 -4.36 -21.72 0.92
CA LYS A 30 -3.83 -22.44 -0.25
C LYS A 30 -3.66 -21.58 -1.49
N GLU A 31 -4.72 -20.91 -1.91
CA GLU A 31 -4.67 -20.05 -3.10
C GLU A 31 -3.80 -18.81 -2.86
N ASN A 32 -3.72 -18.32 -1.63
CA ASN A 32 -2.88 -17.19 -1.29
C ASN A 32 -1.39 -17.52 -1.45
N TYR A 33 -0.89 -18.55 -0.76
CA TYR A 33 0.53 -18.89 -0.84
C TYR A 33 0.93 -19.45 -2.21
N LEU A 34 0.03 -20.17 -2.90
CA LEU A 34 0.30 -20.75 -4.22
C LEU A 34 0.51 -19.66 -5.27
N ASN A 35 -0.39 -18.68 -5.31
CA ASN A 35 -0.28 -17.57 -6.26
C ASN A 35 0.88 -16.65 -5.90
N THR A 36 1.17 -16.45 -4.60
CA THR A 36 2.36 -15.72 -4.16
C THR A 36 3.65 -16.40 -4.62
N ALA A 37 3.78 -17.72 -4.50
CA ALA A 37 4.97 -18.46 -4.94
C ALA A 37 5.16 -18.39 -6.47
N ARG A 38 4.07 -18.55 -7.24
CA ARG A 38 4.10 -18.41 -8.70
C ARG A 38 4.51 -17.00 -9.14
N MET A 39 3.95 -15.98 -8.50
CA MET A 39 4.27 -14.59 -8.81
C MET A 39 5.70 -14.24 -8.38
N THR A 40 6.19 -14.81 -7.27
CA THR A 40 7.61 -14.68 -6.87
C THR A 40 8.53 -15.22 -7.96
N ASP A 41 8.31 -16.44 -8.46
CA ASP A 41 9.14 -17.01 -9.54
C ASP A 41 9.09 -16.15 -10.80
N PHE A 42 7.90 -15.66 -11.16
CA PHE A 42 7.73 -14.77 -12.30
C PHE A 42 8.50 -13.45 -12.13
N ILE A 43 8.37 -12.76 -10.99
CA ILE A 43 9.10 -11.53 -10.70
C ILE A 43 10.61 -11.76 -10.77
N ARG A 44 11.10 -12.86 -10.18
CA ARG A 44 12.52 -13.21 -10.22
C ARG A 44 13.03 -13.47 -11.65
N SER A 45 12.19 -14.00 -12.53
CA SER A 45 12.54 -14.18 -13.96
C SER A 45 12.66 -12.87 -14.74
N LEU A 46 12.05 -11.79 -14.24
CA LEU A 46 12.05 -10.45 -14.84
C LEU A 46 13.02 -9.47 -14.15
N GLU A 47 13.67 -9.92 -13.08
CA GLU A 47 14.55 -9.09 -12.26
C GLU A 47 15.73 -8.53 -13.09
N PRO A 48 15.95 -7.20 -13.09
CA PRO A 48 17.09 -6.62 -13.79
C PRO A 48 18.42 -7.05 -13.17
N GLU A 49 19.45 -7.22 -14.00
CA GLU A 49 20.78 -7.59 -13.53
C GLU A 49 21.30 -6.59 -12.47
N GLY A 50 21.70 -7.14 -11.31
CA GLY A 50 22.26 -6.38 -10.20
C GLY A 50 21.24 -5.67 -9.30
N ILE A 51 19.94 -5.80 -9.57
CA ILE A 51 18.87 -5.25 -8.74
C ILE A 51 18.10 -6.41 -8.15
N THR A 52 17.93 -6.45 -6.82
CA THR A 52 17.01 -7.40 -6.19
C THR A 52 15.67 -6.72 -5.96
N VAL A 53 14.61 -7.23 -6.57
CA VAL A 53 13.25 -6.75 -6.33
C VAL A 53 12.82 -7.13 -4.91
N SER A 54 12.45 -6.14 -4.10
CA SER A 54 11.78 -6.37 -2.83
C SER A 54 10.38 -6.89 -3.11
N ILE A 55 10.09 -8.10 -2.63
CA ILE A 55 8.78 -8.75 -2.79
C ILE A 55 8.12 -8.80 -1.41
N GLY A 56 6.94 -8.23 -1.26
CA GLY A 56 6.06 -8.45 -0.11
C GLY A 56 4.95 -9.44 -0.43
N ALA A 57 4.43 -10.09 0.60
CA ALA A 57 3.19 -10.87 0.54
C ALA A 57 2.16 -10.27 1.50
N GLU A 58 0.90 -10.68 1.38
CA GLU A 58 -0.16 -10.25 2.28
C GLU A 58 -0.93 -11.44 2.89
N ILE A 59 -1.22 -11.35 4.19
CA ILE A 59 -2.12 -12.27 4.89
C ILE A 59 -3.24 -11.52 5.60
N GLY A 60 -4.45 -12.07 5.49
CA GLY A 60 -5.64 -11.47 6.06
C GLY A 60 -6.14 -10.30 5.21
N HIS A 61 -7.43 -10.31 4.89
CA HIS A 61 -8.02 -9.24 4.11
C HIS A 61 -8.13 -7.95 4.95
N ILE A 62 -7.62 -6.83 4.44
CA ILE A 62 -7.78 -5.53 5.08
C ILE A 62 -9.27 -5.17 5.20
N GLY A 63 -9.69 -4.75 6.39
CA GLY A 63 -11.09 -4.57 6.79
C GLY A 63 -11.74 -5.83 7.40
N GLY A 64 -11.05 -6.98 7.42
CA GLY A 64 -11.47 -8.23 8.04
C GLY A 64 -10.97 -8.42 9.48
N LYS A 65 -10.93 -9.68 9.95
CA LYS A 65 -10.37 -10.06 11.26
C LYS A 65 -8.86 -9.84 11.32
N ASN A 66 -8.34 -9.63 12.53
CA ASN A 66 -6.89 -9.56 12.75
C ASN A 66 -6.20 -10.85 12.31
N SER A 67 -5.04 -10.71 11.66
CA SER A 67 -4.18 -11.82 11.30
C SER A 67 -3.56 -12.45 12.55
N THR A 68 -3.24 -13.74 12.49
CA THR A 68 -2.59 -14.46 13.62
C THR A 68 -1.20 -15.00 13.24
N PRO A 69 -0.32 -15.28 14.24
CA PRO A 69 0.93 -16.00 14.00
C PRO A 69 0.74 -17.35 13.32
N ASP A 70 -0.30 -18.10 13.68
CA ASP A 70 -0.59 -19.41 13.09
C ASP A 70 -0.99 -19.30 11.61
N GLU A 71 -1.73 -18.25 11.23
CA GLU A 71 -2.06 -17.95 9.82
C GLU A 71 -0.81 -17.57 9.02
N ALA A 72 0.09 -16.78 9.62
CA ALA A 72 1.37 -16.42 9.02
C ALA A 72 2.28 -17.64 8.85
N GLU A 73 2.30 -18.52 9.84
CA GLU A 73 3.06 -19.78 9.79
C GLU A 73 2.53 -20.70 8.69
N ALA A 74 1.21 -20.94 8.64
CA ALA A 74 0.58 -21.75 7.62
C ALA A 74 0.83 -21.20 6.20
N PHE A 75 0.73 -19.88 6.02
CA PHE A 75 1.06 -19.22 4.76
C PHE A 75 2.53 -19.46 4.37
N MET A 76 3.48 -19.23 5.28
CA MET A 76 4.91 -19.36 4.99
C MET A 76 5.33 -20.82 4.73
N GLU A 77 4.73 -21.78 5.42
CA GLU A 77 4.97 -23.21 5.18
C GLU A 77 4.45 -23.64 3.81
N GLY A 78 3.21 -23.27 3.47
CA GLY A 78 2.65 -23.52 2.15
C GLY A 78 3.45 -22.85 1.03
N TYR A 79 3.87 -21.60 1.23
CA TYR A 79 4.69 -20.83 0.29
C TYR A 79 6.03 -21.51 0.03
N LYS A 80 6.77 -21.89 1.07
CA LYS A 80 8.07 -22.57 0.93
C LYS A 80 7.95 -23.94 0.29
N ASN A 81 6.95 -24.72 0.69
CA ASN A 81 6.69 -26.03 0.10
C ASN A 81 6.36 -25.90 -1.39
N THR A 82 5.53 -24.92 -1.76
CA THR A 82 5.20 -24.65 -3.17
C THR A 82 6.44 -24.29 -3.98
N LEU A 83 7.34 -23.44 -3.46
CA LEU A 83 8.60 -23.15 -4.13
C LEU A 83 9.48 -24.41 -4.29
N SER A 84 9.54 -25.26 -3.27
CA SER A 84 10.29 -26.52 -3.34
C SER A 84 9.73 -27.48 -4.40
N GLU A 85 8.40 -27.62 -4.46
CA GLU A 85 7.71 -28.42 -5.49
C GLU A 85 7.94 -27.87 -6.92
N MET A 86 8.12 -26.56 -7.05
CA MET A 86 8.51 -25.89 -8.30
C MET A 86 10.01 -26.02 -8.63
N GLY A 87 10.80 -26.67 -7.77
CA GLY A 87 12.25 -26.80 -7.91
C GLY A 87 13.02 -25.50 -7.65
N LYS A 88 12.50 -24.65 -6.76
CA LYS A 88 13.00 -23.28 -6.49
C LYS A 88 13.56 -23.11 -5.06
N ASP A 89 14.15 -24.16 -4.48
CA ASP A 89 14.65 -24.15 -3.10
C ASP A 89 15.67 -23.04 -2.80
N ASN A 90 16.43 -22.61 -3.80
CA ASN A 90 17.45 -21.56 -3.68
C ASN A 90 16.99 -20.19 -4.20
N LEU A 91 15.71 -20.05 -4.55
CA LEU A 91 15.17 -18.79 -5.03
C LEU A 91 15.02 -17.81 -3.86
N THR A 92 15.48 -16.57 -4.03
CA THR A 92 15.20 -15.50 -3.06
C THR A 92 13.70 -15.26 -2.99
N GLY A 93 13.10 -15.51 -1.84
CA GLY A 93 11.65 -15.39 -1.64
C GLY A 93 11.18 -13.96 -1.38
N ILE A 94 10.03 -13.86 -0.71
CA ILE A 94 9.52 -12.61 -0.14
C ILE A 94 10.44 -12.08 0.96
N SER A 95 10.32 -10.79 1.25
CA SER A 95 11.17 -10.04 2.16
C SER A 95 10.43 -9.45 3.37
N LYS A 96 9.10 -9.36 3.29
CA LYS A 96 8.20 -8.73 4.27
C LYS A 96 6.78 -9.27 4.08
N ILE A 97 5.92 -9.09 5.08
CA ILE A 97 4.54 -9.59 5.02
C ILE A 97 3.54 -8.55 5.58
N SER A 98 2.54 -8.19 4.79
CA SER A 98 1.41 -7.36 5.21
C SER A 98 0.44 -8.16 6.05
N VAL A 99 -0.08 -7.52 7.10
CA VAL A 99 -0.99 -8.15 8.07
C VAL A 99 -2.17 -7.23 8.37
N GLN A 100 -3.32 -7.81 8.66
CA GLN A 100 -4.50 -7.07 9.10
C GLN A 100 -4.50 -6.91 10.62
N THR A 101 -4.63 -5.66 11.09
CA THR A 101 -4.50 -5.27 12.50
C THR A 101 -5.73 -4.54 13.03
N GLY A 102 -6.86 -4.67 12.34
CA GLY A 102 -8.13 -4.01 12.64
C GLY A 102 -8.31 -2.68 11.89
N THR A 103 -7.37 -2.33 11.01
CA THR A 103 -7.43 -1.13 10.17
C THR A 103 -8.28 -1.31 8.92
N ALA A 104 -8.67 -0.18 8.33
CA ALA A 104 -9.29 -0.11 7.02
C ALA A 104 -8.62 1.00 6.19
N HIS A 105 -8.51 0.82 4.87
CA HIS A 105 -7.97 1.84 3.99
C HIS A 105 -8.79 3.14 4.07
N GLY A 106 -8.10 4.27 4.29
CA GLY A 106 -8.69 5.60 4.35
C GLY A 106 -9.46 5.94 5.63
N GLY A 107 -9.55 5.02 6.60
CA GLY A 107 -10.37 5.18 7.81
C GLY A 107 -11.86 5.10 7.52
N VAL A 108 -12.68 5.15 8.57
CA VAL A 108 -14.15 5.07 8.43
C VAL A 108 -14.75 6.46 8.64
N PRO A 109 -15.19 7.17 7.58
CA PRO A 109 -15.78 8.49 7.75
C PRO A 109 -17.16 8.37 8.42
N LEU A 110 -17.39 9.17 9.44
CA LEU A 110 -18.65 9.29 10.18
C LEU A 110 -19.60 10.29 9.48
N PRO A 111 -20.91 10.25 9.75
CA PRO A 111 -21.89 11.14 9.10
C PRO A 111 -21.62 12.63 9.32
N ASP A 112 -20.90 12.98 10.39
CA ASP A 112 -20.49 14.35 10.74
C ASP A 112 -19.20 14.80 10.01
N GLY A 113 -18.62 13.94 9.16
CA GLY A 113 -17.39 14.21 8.41
C GLY A 113 -16.10 13.92 9.17
N SER A 114 -16.17 13.53 10.45
CA SER A 114 -15.00 13.06 11.21
C SER A 114 -14.61 11.64 10.79
N ILE A 115 -13.41 11.20 11.18
CA ILE A 115 -12.95 9.82 10.96
C ILE A 115 -13.08 9.03 12.26
N ALA A 116 -13.71 7.86 12.21
CA ALA A 116 -13.83 6.99 13.36
C ALA A 116 -12.46 6.60 13.89
N GLU A 117 -12.32 6.60 15.21
CA GLU A 117 -11.10 6.15 15.87
C GLU A 117 -10.91 4.64 15.63
N VAL A 118 -9.83 4.30 14.93
CA VAL A 118 -9.44 2.91 14.68
C VAL A 118 -8.46 2.48 15.75
N LYS A 119 -8.78 1.38 16.45
CA LYS A 119 -7.85 0.75 17.37
C LYS A 119 -6.95 -0.21 16.60
N LEU A 120 -5.74 0.26 16.28
CA LEU A 120 -4.69 -0.60 15.76
C LEU A 120 -4.24 -1.59 16.84
N ASP A 121 -4.16 -2.87 16.50
CA ASP A 121 -3.57 -3.89 17.37
C ASP A 121 -2.08 -4.08 17.08
N PHE A 122 -1.23 -3.34 17.81
CA PHE A 122 0.23 -3.47 17.72
C PHE A 122 0.76 -4.86 18.10
N ASN A 123 0.01 -5.63 18.90
CA ASN A 123 0.44 -6.99 19.28
C ASN A 123 0.42 -7.94 18.08
N VAL A 124 -0.45 -7.71 17.09
CA VAL A 124 -0.42 -8.45 15.82
C VAL A 124 0.89 -8.19 15.08
N LEU A 125 1.29 -6.92 14.97
CA LEU A 125 2.56 -6.54 14.31
C LEU A 125 3.76 -7.17 15.01
N ASP A 126 3.81 -7.10 16.34
CA ASP A 126 4.94 -7.60 17.11
C ASP A 126 5.03 -9.12 17.09
N SER A 127 3.93 -9.82 17.33
CA SER A 127 3.91 -11.29 17.40
C SER A 127 4.25 -11.93 16.06
N ILE A 128 3.63 -11.46 14.97
CA ILE A 128 3.93 -11.96 13.61
C ILE A 128 5.32 -11.49 13.18
N GLY A 129 5.70 -10.25 13.48
CA GLY A 129 7.01 -9.69 13.15
C GLY A 129 8.15 -10.50 13.75
N LYS A 130 8.04 -10.87 15.04
CA LYS A 130 8.99 -11.76 15.72
C LYS A 130 9.06 -13.14 15.06
N LEU A 131 7.91 -13.74 14.74
CA LEU A 131 7.83 -15.03 14.07
C LEU A 131 8.55 -15.00 12.71
N VAL A 132 8.23 -14.04 11.84
CA VAL A 132 8.75 -14.04 10.47
C VAL A 132 10.22 -13.65 10.38
N LYS A 133 10.68 -12.76 11.27
CA LYS A 133 12.10 -12.44 11.41
C LYS A 133 12.89 -13.64 11.93
N GLY A 134 12.40 -14.29 12.98
CA GLY A 134 13.10 -15.39 13.66
C GLY A 134 13.11 -16.70 12.86
N LYS A 135 11.97 -17.13 12.33
CA LYS A 135 11.81 -18.44 11.65
C LYS A 135 12.12 -18.37 10.16
N TYR A 136 11.84 -17.23 9.50
CA TYR A 136 11.89 -17.12 8.04
C TYR A 136 12.88 -16.07 7.52
N GLY A 137 13.51 -15.29 8.39
CA GLY A 137 14.48 -14.27 7.98
C GLY A 137 13.88 -13.10 7.19
N LEU A 138 12.57 -12.87 7.29
CA LEU A 138 11.93 -11.69 6.72
C LEU A 138 12.33 -10.44 7.52
N SER A 139 12.13 -9.25 6.95
CA SER A 139 12.43 -7.97 7.61
C SER A 139 11.45 -7.64 8.75
N GLY A 140 10.17 -7.98 8.58
CA GLY A 140 9.12 -7.74 9.56
C GLY A 140 7.73 -7.73 8.92
N THR A 141 6.77 -7.17 9.66
CA THR A 141 5.40 -6.95 9.18
C THR A 141 5.30 -5.64 8.39
N VAL A 142 4.25 -5.53 7.58
CA VAL A 142 3.88 -4.31 6.86
C VAL A 142 2.48 -3.88 7.30
N GLN A 143 2.30 -2.60 7.62
CA GLN A 143 1.01 -2.04 8.01
C GLN A 143 0.37 -1.27 6.84
N HIS A 144 -0.83 -1.70 6.44
CA HIS A 144 -1.67 -0.96 5.50
C HIS A 144 -2.61 0.03 6.23
N GLY A 145 -3.11 1.06 5.55
CA GLY A 145 -4.19 1.89 6.10
C GLY A 145 -3.86 2.66 7.39
N ALA A 146 -2.60 3.03 7.64
CA ALA A 146 -2.19 3.73 8.86
C ALA A 146 -2.45 5.26 8.84
N SER A 147 -2.93 5.81 7.72
CA SER A 147 -3.01 7.26 7.49
C SER A 147 -3.96 8.04 8.40
N THR A 148 -4.90 7.37 9.06
CA THR A 148 -5.90 8.01 9.93
C THR A 148 -5.65 7.71 11.40
N LEU A 149 -4.51 7.09 11.74
CA LEU A 149 -4.11 6.88 13.12
C LEU A 149 -3.64 8.19 13.75
N PRO A 150 -3.83 8.36 15.07
CA PRO A 150 -3.21 9.45 15.81
C PRO A 150 -1.69 9.50 15.63
N ASP A 151 -1.16 10.71 15.53
CA ASP A 151 0.24 11.00 15.22
C ASP A 151 1.22 10.46 16.27
N GLU A 152 0.78 10.40 17.53
CA GLU A 152 1.53 9.84 18.65
C GLU A 152 1.74 8.32 18.58
N LEU A 153 1.01 7.60 17.73
CA LEU A 153 1.15 6.15 17.60
C LEU A 153 2.23 5.73 16.59
N PHE A 154 2.77 6.66 15.79
CA PHE A 154 3.69 6.29 14.73
C PHE A 154 5.06 5.79 15.24
N ASP A 155 5.48 6.19 16.43
CA ASP A 155 6.70 5.66 17.07
C ASP A 155 6.56 4.21 17.53
N LYS A 156 5.34 3.68 17.60
CA LYS A 156 5.08 2.29 17.96
C LYS A 156 5.33 1.31 16.82
N PHE A 157 5.35 1.74 15.56
CA PHE A 157 5.63 0.81 14.45
C PHE A 157 7.05 0.22 14.52
N PRO A 158 8.12 1.03 14.65
CA PRO A 158 9.48 0.49 14.81
C PRO A 158 9.65 -0.37 16.07
N GLU A 159 8.95 -0.01 17.16
CA GLU A 159 8.98 -0.77 18.43
C GLU A 159 8.37 -2.18 18.30
N ASN A 160 7.44 -2.38 17.36
CA ASN A 160 6.62 -3.59 17.22
C ASN A 160 6.93 -4.39 15.94
N ASN A 161 8.20 -4.43 15.52
CA ASN A 161 8.67 -5.24 14.39
C ASN A 161 7.96 -4.96 13.05
N CYS A 162 7.41 -3.76 12.89
CA CYS A 162 6.88 -3.29 11.62
C CYS A 162 8.02 -2.71 10.78
N SER A 163 8.25 -3.30 9.61
CA SER A 163 9.31 -2.96 8.68
C SER A 163 8.91 -1.87 7.67
N GLU A 164 7.62 -1.75 7.39
CA GLU A 164 7.09 -0.84 6.38
C GLU A 164 5.65 -0.44 6.74
N ILE A 165 5.28 0.80 6.46
CA ILE A 165 3.91 1.28 6.61
C ILE A 165 3.45 2.01 5.35
N HIS A 166 2.18 1.85 4.99
CA HIS A 166 1.61 2.49 3.82
C HIS A 166 0.75 3.69 4.23
N LEU A 167 1.11 4.86 3.71
CA LEU A 167 0.45 6.12 3.98
C LEU A 167 0.06 6.80 2.66
N ALA A 168 -1.20 7.17 2.53
CA ALA A 168 -1.73 7.82 1.35
C ALA A 168 -2.79 8.86 1.71
N THR A 169 -3.87 8.45 2.38
CA THR A 169 -5.03 9.29 2.63
C THR A 169 -4.68 10.57 3.41
N GLY A 170 -3.76 10.51 4.38
CA GLY A 170 -3.37 11.71 5.15
C GLY A 170 -2.73 12.79 4.28
N PHE A 171 -1.86 12.39 3.34
CA PHE A 171 -1.24 13.31 2.39
C PHE A 171 -2.25 13.86 1.39
N GLN A 172 -3.17 13.01 0.93
CA GLN A 172 -4.27 13.45 0.10
C GLN A 172 -5.15 14.46 0.82
N ASN A 173 -5.45 14.25 2.10
CA ASN A 173 -6.25 15.19 2.89
C ASN A 173 -5.58 16.56 2.91
N ILE A 174 -4.27 16.62 3.21
CA ILE A 174 -3.49 17.87 3.16
C ILE A 174 -3.63 18.58 1.80
N MET A 175 -3.51 17.84 0.70
CA MET A 175 -3.65 18.40 -0.65
C MET A 175 -5.04 19.01 -0.88
N TYR A 176 -6.10 18.30 -0.51
CA TYR A 176 -7.48 18.79 -0.70
C TYR A 176 -7.80 19.95 0.27
N ASP A 177 -7.37 19.89 1.52
CA ASP A 177 -7.69 20.92 2.52
C ASP A 177 -7.11 22.29 2.14
N LEU A 178 -5.99 22.29 1.43
CA LEU A 178 -5.28 23.49 0.95
C LEU A 178 -5.55 23.83 -0.52
N ALA A 179 -6.33 23.00 -1.23
CA ALA A 179 -6.63 23.23 -2.63
C ALA A 179 -7.55 24.46 -2.84
N PRO A 180 -7.42 25.16 -3.98
CA PRO A 180 -8.38 26.20 -4.35
C PRO A 180 -9.80 25.62 -4.44
N GLU A 181 -10.80 26.37 -3.96
CA GLU A 181 -12.19 25.90 -3.98
C GLU A 181 -12.66 25.53 -5.39
N GLU A 182 -12.31 26.35 -6.38
CA GLU A 182 -12.66 26.10 -7.78
C GLU A 182 -12.12 24.75 -8.29
N LEU A 183 -10.92 24.34 -7.88
CA LEU A 183 -10.38 23.04 -8.27
C LEU A 183 -11.09 21.89 -7.55
N LYS A 184 -11.35 22.04 -6.25
CA LYS A 184 -12.12 21.05 -5.47
C LYS A 184 -13.50 20.83 -6.07
N ASP A 185 -14.22 21.90 -6.37
CA ASP A 185 -15.56 21.84 -6.95
C ASP A 185 -15.58 21.12 -8.30
N LYS A 186 -14.59 21.39 -9.16
CA LYS A 186 -14.42 20.69 -10.44
C LYS A 186 -14.19 19.19 -10.23
N ILE A 187 -13.30 18.84 -9.31
CA ILE A 187 -13.00 17.44 -8.99
C ILE A 187 -14.22 16.72 -8.41
N TYR A 188 -14.92 17.32 -7.45
CA TYR A 188 -16.08 16.71 -6.82
C TYR A 188 -17.28 16.60 -7.77
N SER A 189 -17.43 17.54 -8.70
CA SER A 189 -18.44 17.44 -9.77
C SER A 189 -18.13 16.26 -10.70
N PHE A 190 -16.88 16.13 -11.15
CA PHE A 190 -16.43 15.00 -11.96
C PHE A 190 -16.66 13.66 -11.25
N ILE A 191 -16.36 13.58 -9.95
CA ILE A 191 -16.55 12.36 -9.16
C ILE A 191 -18.02 11.99 -9.06
N LYS A 192 -18.89 12.95 -8.76
CA LYS A 192 -20.34 12.72 -8.67
C LYS A 192 -20.93 12.26 -9.99
N GLU A 193 -20.41 12.73 -11.10
CA GLU A 193 -20.88 12.34 -12.44
C GLU A 193 -20.38 10.94 -12.83
N ASN A 194 -19.09 10.65 -12.63
CA ASN A 194 -18.44 9.47 -13.20
C ASN A 194 -18.42 8.26 -12.26
N PHE A 195 -18.52 8.48 -10.94
CA PHE A 195 -18.49 7.42 -9.93
C PHE A 195 -19.76 7.37 -9.08
N ALA A 196 -20.89 7.86 -9.62
CA ALA A 196 -22.19 7.84 -8.94
C ALA A 196 -22.60 6.44 -8.46
N SER A 197 -22.23 5.39 -9.21
CA SER A 197 -22.51 3.99 -8.86
C SER A 197 -21.81 3.53 -7.58
N GLU A 198 -20.72 4.18 -7.18
CA GLU A 198 -20.02 3.89 -5.92
C GLU A 198 -20.68 4.58 -4.71
N TRP A 199 -21.65 5.45 -4.95
CA TRP A 199 -22.43 6.09 -3.88
C TRP A 199 -23.45 5.10 -3.30
N LYS A 200 -23.03 4.42 -2.22
CA LYS A 200 -23.86 3.44 -1.51
C LYS A 200 -25.01 4.10 -0.74
N GLU A 201 -26.15 3.40 -0.67
CA GLU A 201 -27.31 3.80 0.12
C GLU A 201 -26.92 4.05 1.59
N GLY A 202 -27.47 5.12 2.19
CA GLY A 202 -27.20 5.50 3.57
C GLY A 202 -25.90 6.26 3.82
N LYS A 203 -25.07 6.53 2.79
CA LYS A 203 -23.89 7.39 2.89
C LYS A 203 -24.21 8.84 2.55
N THR A 204 -23.67 9.78 3.34
CA THR A 204 -23.75 11.21 3.02
C THR A 204 -22.89 11.56 1.81
N GLU A 205 -23.17 12.69 1.15
CA GLU A 205 -22.34 13.20 0.04
C GLU A 205 -20.89 13.39 0.48
N GLN A 206 -20.66 13.91 1.70
CA GLN A 206 -19.31 14.06 2.26
C GLN A 206 -18.59 12.71 2.42
N GLN A 207 -19.26 11.67 2.93
CA GLN A 207 -18.66 10.34 3.05
C GLN A 207 -18.33 9.75 1.68
N PHE A 208 -19.23 9.90 0.71
CA PHE A 208 -19.01 9.47 -0.67
C PHE A 208 -17.78 10.16 -1.27
N LEU A 209 -17.75 11.50 -1.26
CA LEU A 209 -16.65 12.30 -1.80
C LEU A 209 -15.31 11.98 -1.10
N TYR A 210 -15.31 11.82 0.23
CA TYR A 210 -14.11 11.47 0.98
C TYR A 210 -13.52 10.13 0.53
N SER A 211 -14.36 9.11 0.35
CA SER A 211 -13.92 7.77 -0.08
C SER A 211 -13.46 7.70 -1.54
N THR A 212 -13.99 8.57 -2.41
CA THR A 212 -13.78 8.49 -3.86
C THR A 212 -12.83 9.57 -4.39
N ARG A 213 -12.49 10.60 -3.60
CA ARG A 213 -11.64 11.71 -4.07
C ARG A 213 -10.28 11.30 -4.61
N LYS A 214 -9.74 10.12 -4.25
CA LYS A 214 -8.49 9.62 -4.84
C LYS A 214 -8.57 9.48 -6.36
N LYS A 215 -9.75 9.16 -6.88
CA LYS A 215 -10.05 9.06 -8.32
C LYS A 215 -10.03 10.41 -9.05
N GLY A 216 -9.96 11.53 -8.31
CA GLY A 216 -9.75 12.86 -8.87
C GLY A 216 -8.28 13.21 -9.14
N LEU A 217 -7.31 12.49 -8.55
CA LEU A 217 -5.89 12.86 -8.67
C LEU A 217 -5.34 12.64 -10.10
N GLY A 218 -5.66 11.50 -10.72
CA GLY A 218 -5.23 11.19 -12.08
C GLY A 218 -5.85 12.11 -13.14
N PRO A 219 -7.19 12.24 -13.19
CA PRO A 219 -7.87 13.04 -14.20
C PRO A 219 -7.57 14.54 -14.12
N PHE A 220 -7.23 15.06 -12.94
CA PHE A 220 -6.85 16.46 -12.74
C PHE A 220 -5.37 16.64 -12.47
N LYS A 221 -4.51 15.67 -12.85
CA LYS A 221 -3.07 15.70 -12.58
C LYS A 221 -2.39 16.98 -13.10
N LYS A 222 -2.86 17.50 -14.24
CA LYS A 222 -2.32 18.72 -14.86
C LYS A 222 -2.67 19.93 -14.01
N GLU A 223 -3.91 20.05 -13.59
CA GLU A 223 -4.42 21.11 -12.74
C GLU A 223 -3.73 21.11 -11.37
N TRP A 224 -3.52 19.93 -10.76
CA TRP A 224 -2.68 19.78 -9.57
C TRP A 224 -1.23 20.23 -9.81
N TRP A 225 -0.65 19.85 -10.94
CA TRP A 225 0.76 20.15 -11.26
C TRP A 225 1.02 21.64 -11.50
N TYR A 226 0.06 22.31 -12.14
CA TYR A 226 0.11 23.73 -12.53
C TYR A 226 -0.68 24.65 -11.59
N LEU A 227 -0.91 24.24 -10.33
CA LEU A 227 -1.41 25.14 -9.30
C LEU A 227 -0.57 26.41 -9.21
N ASP A 228 -1.24 27.52 -8.86
CA ASP A 228 -0.56 28.78 -8.58
C ASP A 228 0.56 28.58 -7.56
N LYS A 229 1.70 29.23 -7.82
CA LYS A 229 2.94 29.01 -7.08
C LYS A 229 2.73 29.11 -5.56
N ASP A 230 2.05 30.16 -5.09
CA ASP A 230 1.84 30.39 -3.66
C ASP A 230 0.99 29.30 -2.99
N ILE A 231 0.03 28.72 -3.71
CA ILE A 231 -0.83 27.63 -3.21
C ILE A 231 -0.05 26.32 -3.25
N LYS A 232 0.68 26.08 -4.35
CA LYS A 232 1.55 24.91 -4.49
C LYS A 232 2.60 24.86 -3.39
N GLU A 233 3.26 25.97 -3.08
CA GLU A 233 4.25 26.07 -2.01
C GLU A 233 3.62 25.78 -0.63
N LYS A 234 2.42 26.28 -0.35
CA LYS A 234 1.71 25.95 0.91
C LYS A 234 1.44 24.45 1.05
N ILE A 235 0.98 23.80 -0.02
CA ILE A 235 0.75 22.34 -0.03
C ILE A 235 2.06 21.59 0.17
N LEU A 236 3.11 21.95 -0.58
CA LEU A 236 4.40 21.28 -0.49
C LEU A 236 5.03 21.41 0.89
N ASN A 237 4.97 22.60 1.51
CA ASN A 237 5.46 22.81 2.87
C ASN A 237 4.68 21.97 3.88
N ALA A 238 3.35 21.92 3.79
CA ALA A 238 2.54 21.11 4.70
C ALA A 238 2.81 19.60 4.55
N LEU A 239 3.07 19.14 3.32
CA LEU A 239 3.49 17.77 3.05
C LEU A 239 4.90 17.50 3.61
N GLU A 240 5.85 18.40 3.39
CA GLU A 240 7.23 18.30 3.91
C GLU A 240 7.24 18.23 5.44
N ASP A 241 6.52 19.12 6.12
CA ASP A 241 6.37 19.12 7.57
C ASP A 241 5.81 17.77 8.07
N LYS A 242 4.80 17.23 7.37
CA LYS A 242 4.22 15.93 7.71
C LYS A 242 5.21 14.78 7.48
N PHE A 243 5.95 14.78 6.36
CA PHE A 243 6.98 13.78 6.10
C PHE A 243 8.09 13.82 7.15
N GLN A 244 8.58 15.02 7.49
CA GLN A 244 9.61 15.19 8.52
C GLN A 244 9.15 14.65 9.88
N PHE A 245 7.92 14.98 10.28
CA PHE A 245 7.32 14.45 11.49
C PHE A 245 7.27 12.91 11.48
N LEU A 246 6.73 12.32 10.40
CA LEU A 246 6.60 10.87 10.26
C LEU A 246 7.97 10.18 10.25
N PHE A 247 8.94 10.69 9.50
CA PHE A 247 10.30 10.12 9.45
C PHE A 247 10.99 10.17 10.82
N SER A 248 10.74 11.21 11.61
CA SER A 248 11.21 11.27 13.00
C SER A 248 10.58 10.18 13.85
N LYS A 249 9.25 10.02 13.77
CA LYS A 249 8.52 9.02 14.55
C LYS A 249 8.90 7.59 14.16
N LEU A 250 9.13 7.35 12.87
CA LEU A 250 9.45 6.04 12.31
C LEU A 250 10.94 5.71 12.39
N ASN A 251 11.75 6.56 13.02
CA ASN A 251 13.19 6.35 13.19
C ASN A 251 13.93 6.13 11.85
N VAL A 252 13.59 6.93 10.83
CA VAL A 252 14.14 6.82 9.47
C VAL A 252 15.44 7.60 9.30
N PHE A 253 15.68 8.61 10.14
CA PHE A 253 16.89 9.44 10.07
C PHE A 253 18.17 8.63 10.34
N ASP A 254 19.29 9.14 9.85
CA ASP A 254 20.63 8.55 10.02
C ASP A 254 20.81 7.13 9.45
N THR A 255 19.91 6.69 8.55
CA THR A 255 19.96 5.36 7.93
C THR A 255 20.88 5.24 6.70
N ARG A 256 21.50 6.35 6.27
CA ARG A 256 22.35 6.39 5.08
C ARG A 256 23.52 5.40 5.15
N GLU A 257 24.11 5.22 6.33
CA GLU A 257 25.21 4.26 6.53
C GLU A 257 24.83 2.83 6.15
N TYR A 258 23.58 2.43 6.40
CA TYR A 258 23.08 1.09 6.04
C TYR A 258 22.88 0.98 4.54
N THR A 259 22.35 2.03 3.90
CA THR A 259 22.22 2.05 2.44
C THR A 259 23.58 1.98 1.74
N ASP A 260 24.56 2.77 2.20
CA ASP A 260 25.92 2.77 1.64
C ASP A 260 26.63 1.42 1.85
N LYS A 261 26.31 0.72 2.95
CA LYS A 261 26.88 -0.60 3.28
C LYS A 261 26.26 -1.75 2.49
N PHE A 262 24.94 -1.76 2.33
CA PHE A 262 24.21 -2.93 1.81
C PHE A 262 23.74 -2.77 0.36
N ILE A 263 23.66 -1.55 -0.17
CA ILE A 263 23.11 -1.28 -1.50
C ILE A 263 24.23 -0.86 -2.45
N LYS A 264 24.34 -1.59 -3.56
CA LYS A 264 25.15 -1.17 -4.71
C LYS A 264 24.26 -0.44 -5.71
N LEU A 265 24.56 0.83 -5.96
CA LEU A 265 23.81 1.62 -6.95
C LEU A 265 23.92 0.98 -8.34
N VAL A 266 22.78 0.62 -8.91
CA VAL A 266 22.65 0.19 -10.31
C VAL A 266 21.94 1.28 -11.11
N LYS A 267 22.58 1.74 -12.18
CA LYS A 267 21.99 2.73 -13.09
C LYS A 267 21.16 1.99 -14.13
N VAL A 268 19.84 2.12 -14.04
CA VAL A 268 18.92 1.60 -15.05
C VAL A 268 18.56 2.72 -16.01
N PRO A 269 18.75 2.56 -17.33
CA PRO A 269 18.27 3.54 -18.29
C PRO A 269 16.74 3.58 -18.24
N TYR A 270 16.17 4.76 -18.07
CA TYR A 270 14.74 4.95 -18.26
C TYR A 270 14.40 4.63 -19.72
N LYS A 271 13.78 3.48 -19.95
CA LYS A 271 13.15 3.18 -21.22
C LYS A 271 11.83 3.93 -21.20
N ALA A 272 11.75 5.04 -21.93
CA ALA A 272 10.47 5.70 -22.17
C ALA A 272 9.56 4.65 -22.82
N GLY A 273 8.68 4.03 -22.03
CA GLY A 273 7.53 3.31 -22.55
C GLY A 273 6.86 4.27 -23.52
N GLY A 274 6.71 3.85 -24.78
CA GLY A 274 6.31 4.73 -25.86
C GLY A 274 5.15 5.60 -25.40
N THR A 275 5.38 6.90 -25.27
CA THR A 275 4.31 7.84 -24.94
C THR A 275 3.22 7.59 -25.97
N PRO A 276 1.99 7.23 -25.56
CA PRO A 276 0.90 7.17 -26.52
C PRO A 276 0.91 8.49 -27.28
N LYS A 277 0.96 8.43 -28.62
CA LYS A 277 1.04 9.63 -29.46
C LYS A 277 -0.18 10.53 -29.29
N GLU A 278 -1.25 9.98 -28.69
CA GLU A 278 -2.43 10.70 -28.27
C GLU A 278 -2.42 10.85 -26.75
N VAL A 279 -2.41 12.10 -26.29
CA VAL A 279 -2.77 12.43 -24.91
C VAL A 279 -4.29 12.26 -24.83
N GLU A 280 -4.76 11.03 -24.59
CA GLU A 280 -6.15 10.83 -24.23
C GLU A 280 -6.42 11.59 -22.93
N ASP A 281 -7.46 12.41 -22.95
CA ASP A 281 -7.98 12.97 -21.72
C ASP A 281 -8.57 11.79 -20.93
N VAL A 282 -7.85 11.37 -19.90
CA VAL A 282 -8.24 10.26 -19.02
C VAL A 282 -9.61 10.47 -18.37
N ARG A 283 -10.15 11.71 -18.37
CA ARG A 283 -11.54 12.00 -17.98
C ARG A 283 -12.58 11.35 -18.89
N ASN A 284 -12.20 11.02 -20.13
CA ASN A 284 -13.06 10.37 -21.11
C ASN A 284 -12.93 8.84 -21.10
N LEU A 285 -11.99 8.29 -20.31
CA LEU A 285 -11.85 6.84 -20.16
C LEU A 285 -12.94 6.33 -19.23
N LYS A 286 -13.81 5.45 -19.75
CA LYS A 286 -14.70 4.66 -18.90
C LYS A 286 -13.86 3.58 -18.22
N LEU A 287 -13.57 3.76 -16.94
CA LEU A 287 -12.92 2.74 -16.14
C LEU A 287 -13.89 1.55 -15.97
N GLU A 288 -13.41 0.34 -16.21
CA GLU A 288 -14.18 -0.88 -15.96
C GLU A 288 -14.36 -1.09 -14.44
N GLU A 289 -15.41 -1.83 -14.07
CA GLU A 289 -15.74 -2.11 -12.68
C GLU A 289 -14.58 -2.87 -12.01
N GLY A 290 -13.96 -2.27 -10.98
CA GLY A 290 -12.81 -2.85 -10.26
C GLY A 290 -11.43 -2.32 -10.65
N ALA A 291 -11.32 -1.38 -11.61
CA ALA A 291 -10.10 -0.60 -11.79
C ALA A 291 -10.00 0.47 -10.68
N ASP A 292 -8.95 0.39 -9.84
CA ASP A 292 -8.63 1.42 -8.84
C ASP A 292 -7.90 2.62 -9.46
#